data_AF-A0A1B7NY22-F1
#
_entry.id   AF-A0A1B7NY22-F1
#
_cell.length_a   1.000
_cell.length_b   1.000
_cell.length_c   1.000
_cell.angle_alpha   90.00
_cell.angle_beta   90.00
_cell.angle_gamma   90.00
#
_symmetry.space_group_name_H-M   'P 1'
#
loop_
_entity.id
_entity.type
_entity.pdbx_description
1 polymer ?
#
loop_
_entity_poly.entity_id
_entity_poly.type
_entity_poly.pdbx_seq_one_letter_code
_entity_poly.pdbx_strand_id
1 'polypeptide(L)'
;MDWDHLAEEWSQKLFASWITLLKPTVSLKLAGQHRPGYRVIKASSFTTGAFNICCIVTFEDEFRVVVRFKFPILGRSRFRTEKTWDEVSLRDTSVDLGDLEKAYRGMADVMLKLSKPIFSSIGALECELGIWQVTKRPMILTAQYFEELATQQLLHLQYQHNDVVKDEDDARKKYIARCLFRKIARDMQMEPGPFHLWCDDFCPSNVLVSESDLTISGVIDWKFTYAAPIEFTCTTSWWLLLERPEAWESDLNDFLIRYTPRLQIFLKIIRDCEDRQVRNENLTDSQRLSDRMAHSLDSGLF
;
A
#
# COMPACT_ATOMS: atom_id res chain seq x y z
N MET A 1 -31.18 -1.35 -2.97
CA MET A 1 -30.61 -0.02 -2.63
C MET A 1 -31.04 0.87 -3.79
N ASP A 2 -31.95 1.83 -3.55
CA ASP A 2 -32.39 2.79 -4.57
C ASP A 2 -31.34 3.89 -4.75
N TRP A 3 -31.02 4.20 -6.00
CA TRP A 3 -29.85 5.00 -6.39
C TRP A 3 -30.22 6.47 -6.67
N ASP A 4 -29.32 7.38 -6.28
CA ASP A 4 -29.40 8.79 -6.61
C ASP A 4 -28.77 9.06 -7.99
N HIS A 5 -29.57 8.89 -9.05
CA HIS A 5 -29.17 9.14 -10.43
C HIS A 5 -28.75 10.60 -10.69
N LEU A 6 -29.24 11.55 -9.87
CA LEU A 6 -28.87 12.95 -10.02
C LEU A 6 -27.42 13.17 -9.56
N ALA A 7 -27.02 12.57 -8.43
CA ALA A 7 -25.63 12.66 -7.95
C ALA A 7 -24.61 12.10 -8.96
N GLU A 8 -24.97 11.07 -9.72
CA GLU A 8 -24.13 10.52 -10.80
C GLU A 8 -23.97 11.49 -11.97
N GLU A 9 -25.08 11.98 -12.54
CA GLU A 9 -25.05 12.87 -13.70
C GLU A 9 -24.30 14.17 -13.40
N TRP A 10 -24.48 14.71 -12.19
CA TRP A 10 -23.76 15.88 -11.70
C TRP A 10 -22.25 15.61 -11.59
N SER A 11 -21.85 14.46 -11.06
CA SER A 11 -20.43 14.06 -10.95
C SER A 11 -19.77 13.92 -12.32
N GLN A 12 -20.47 13.34 -13.31
CA GLN A 12 -19.97 13.19 -14.68
C GLN A 12 -19.81 14.55 -15.39
N LYS A 13 -20.76 15.48 -15.22
CA LYS A 13 -20.66 16.84 -15.77
C LYS A 13 -19.46 17.60 -15.18
N LEU A 14 -19.26 17.53 -13.86
CA LEU A 14 -18.10 18.13 -13.19
C LEU A 14 -16.78 17.54 -13.70
N PHE A 15 -16.74 16.22 -13.94
CA PHE A 15 -15.56 15.55 -14.51
C PHE A 15 -15.25 16.09 -15.91
N ALA A 16 -16.23 16.13 -16.82
CA ALA A 16 -16.04 16.66 -18.17
C ALA A 16 -15.54 18.11 -18.17
N SER A 17 -16.06 18.96 -17.28
CA SER A 17 -15.57 20.34 -17.11
C SER A 17 -14.14 20.40 -16.57
N TRP A 18 -13.75 19.50 -15.68
CA TRP A 18 -12.38 19.46 -15.15
C TRP A 18 -11.36 19.03 -16.21
N ILE A 19 -11.72 18.08 -17.08
CA ILE A 19 -10.87 17.64 -18.20
C ILE A 19 -10.50 18.79 -19.12
N THR A 20 -11.44 19.69 -19.43
CA THR A 20 -11.17 20.84 -20.31
C THR A 20 -10.23 21.87 -19.66
N LEU A 21 -10.14 21.89 -18.33
CA LEU A 21 -9.28 22.80 -17.57
C LEU A 21 -7.88 22.22 -17.32
N LEU A 22 -7.70 20.91 -17.40
CA LEU A 22 -6.42 20.25 -17.19
C LEU A 22 -5.46 20.56 -18.35
N LYS A 23 -4.35 21.23 -18.00
CA LYS A 23 -3.24 21.51 -18.91
C LYS A 23 -1.92 21.06 -18.27
N PRO A 24 -0.91 20.63 -19.06
CA PRO A 24 0.40 20.27 -18.53
C PRO A 24 1.05 21.37 -17.66
N THR A 25 0.72 22.63 -17.91
CA THR A 25 1.15 23.78 -17.10
C THR A 25 0.68 23.72 -15.65
N VAL A 26 -0.49 23.13 -15.38
CA VAL A 26 -0.99 22.91 -14.02
C VAL A 26 -0.09 21.91 -13.30
N SER A 27 0.30 20.82 -13.97
CA SER A 27 1.21 19.81 -13.42
C SER A 27 2.58 20.41 -13.07
N LEU A 28 3.14 21.24 -13.96
CA LEU A 28 4.41 21.93 -13.71
C LEU A 28 4.34 22.84 -12.48
N LYS A 29 3.28 23.65 -12.38
CA LYS A 29 3.08 24.57 -11.27
C LYS A 29 2.94 23.81 -9.94
N LEU A 30 2.13 22.76 -9.92
CA LEU A 30 1.90 21.95 -8.73
C LEU A 30 3.20 21.27 -8.27
N ALA A 31 3.95 20.65 -9.18
CA ALA A 31 5.23 20.03 -8.86
C ALA A 31 6.24 21.05 -8.28
N GLY A 32 6.35 22.23 -8.89
CA GLY A 32 7.23 23.30 -8.41
C GLY A 32 6.87 23.82 -7.02
N GLN A 33 5.58 23.84 -6.66
CA GLN A 33 5.14 24.24 -5.32
C GLN A 33 5.54 23.24 -4.24
N HIS A 34 5.54 21.94 -4.55
CA HIS A 34 5.85 20.88 -3.60
C HIS A 34 7.34 20.55 -3.50
N ARG A 35 8.19 21.17 -4.34
CA ARG A 35 9.64 21.03 -4.29
C ARG A 35 10.33 22.39 -4.46
N PRO A 36 10.26 23.28 -3.45
CA PRO A 36 10.86 24.59 -3.53
C PRO A 36 12.38 24.50 -3.69
N GLY A 37 12.96 25.42 -4.46
CA GLY A 37 14.41 25.50 -4.70
C GLY A 37 14.91 24.72 -5.93
N TYR A 38 14.05 23.92 -6.59
CA TYR A 38 14.40 23.20 -7.81
C TYR A 38 13.52 23.63 -8.98
N ARG A 39 14.14 23.91 -10.13
CA ARG A 39 13.41 24.32 -11.33
C ARG A 39 12.78 23.11 -12.03
N VAL A 40 11.51 23.26 -12.40
CA VAL A 40 10.80 22.29 -13.23
C VAL A 40 11.17 22.51 -14.70
N ILE A 41 11.56 21.44 -15.40
CA ILE A 41 11.95 21.50 -16.83
C ILE A 41 10.76 21.20 -17.73
N LYS A 42 10.14 20.04 -17.56
CA LYS A 42 9.11 19.54 -18.49
C LYS A 42 8.11 18.62 -17.81
N ALA A 43 6.95 18.52 -18.44
CA ALA A 43 5.86 17.63 -18.10
C ALA A 43 5.64 16.69 -19.29
N SER A 44 5.46 15.40 -19.04
CA SER A 44 5.06 14.42 -20.07
C SER A 44 3.66 14.71 -20.58
N SER A 45 3.28 14.06 -21.69
CA SER A 45 1.87 13.92 -22.02
C SER A 45 1.10 13.28 -20.86
N PHE A 46 -0.21 13.56 -20.80
CA PHE A 46 -1.06 12.92 -19.82
C PHE A 46 -1.20 11.43 -20.14
N THR A 47 -1.02 10.61 -19.12
CA THR A 47 -1.42 9.20 -19.14
C THR A 47 -2.75 9.07 -18.41
N THR A 48 -3.71 8.41 -19.06
CA THR A 48 -5.04 8.16 -18.50
C THR A 48 -5.13 6.72 -18.03
N GLY A 49 -5.42 6.53 -16.75
CA GLY A 49 -5.77 5.22 -16.18
C GLY A 49 -7.18 5.21 -15.61
N ALA A 50 -7.62 4.09 -15.04
CA ALA A 50 -8.92 3.99 -14.38
C ALA A 50 -9.04 5.08 -13.29
N PHE A 51 -9.77 6.16 -13.61
CA PHE A 51 -10.09 7.30 -12.75
C PHE A 51 -8.97 8.30 -12.44
N ASN A 52 -7.84 8.22 -13.14
CA ASN A 52 -6.69 9.09 -12.88
C ASN A 52 -6.13 9.69 -14.16
N ILE A 53 -5.78 10.96 -14.07
CA ILE A 53 -4.93 11.62 -15.06
C ILE A 53 -3.58 11.87 -14.40
N CYS A 54 -2.56 11.20 -14.94
CA CYS A 54 -1.20 11.28 -14.44
C CYS A 54 -0.32 12.00 -15.45
N CYS A 55 0.71 12.66 -14.95
CA CYS A 55 1.76 13.27 -15.75
C CYS A 55 3.08 13.15 -14.99
N ILE A 56 4.16 12.81 -15.69
CA ILE A 56 5.50 12.82 -15.12
C ILE A 56 6.10 14.20 -15.31
N VAL A 57 6.50 14.83 -14.21
CA VAL A 57 7.20 16.11 -14.21
C VAL A 57 8.67 15.87 -13.89
N THR A 58 9.56 16.41 -14.73
CA THR A 58 11.01 16.30 -14.59
C THR A 58 11.61 17.63 -14.14
N PHE A 59 12.44 17.56 -13.10
CA PHE A 59 13.21 18.68 -12.55
C PHE A 59 14.60 18.77 -13.18
N GLU A 60 15.30 19.88 -12.92
CA GLU A 60 16.63 20.16 -13.46
C GLU A 60 17.74 19.21 -13.02
N ASP A 61 17.55 18.52 -11.90
CA ASP A 61 18.43 17.49 -11.38
C ASP A 61 18.05 16.09 -11.85
N GLU A 62 17.28 15.99 -12.94
CA GLU A 62 16.72 14.75 -13.50
C GLU A 62 15.75 13.99 -12.58
N PHE A 63 15.43 14.53 -11.40
CA PHE A 63 14.43 13.94 -10.52
C PHE A 63 13.04 14.02 -11.17
N ARG A 64 12.29 12.93 -11.08
CA ARG A 64 10.96 12.80 -11.71
C ARG A 64 9.90 12.58 -10.65
N VAL A 65 8.80 13.30 -10.77
CA VAL A 65 7.61 13.13 -9.92
C VAL A 65 6.39 12.80 -10.76
N VAL A 66 5.49 12.00 -10.22
CA VAL A 66 4.18 11.76 -10.81
C VAL A 66 3.18 12.73 -10.20
N VAL A 67 2.62 13.60 -11.02
CA VAL A 67 1.47 14.42 -10.65
C VAL A 67 0.20 13.67 -11.03
N ARG A 68 -0.63 13.35 -10.03
CA ARG A 68 -1.89 12.60 -10.20
C ARG A 68 -3.09 13.48 -9.88
N PHE A 69 -3.99 13.64 -10.83
CA PHE A 69 -5.32 14.21 -10.63
C PHE A 69 -6.32 13.07 -10.46
N LYS A 70 -6.88 12.96 -9.25
CA LYS A 70 -7.87 11.93 -8.92
C LYS A 70 -9.27 12.53 -9.04
N PHE A 71 -10.11 11.89 -9.83
CA PHE A 71 -11.51 12.30 -9.99
C PHE A 71 -12.42 11.25 -9.36
N PRO A 72 -13.08 11.56 -8.22
CA PRO A 72 -14.08 10.67 -7.66
C PRO A 72 -15.34 10.72 -8.55
N ILE A 73 -15.43 9.86 -9.55
CA ILE A 73 -16.66 9.70 -10.34
C ILE A 73 -17.60 8.83 -9.51
N LEU A 74 -18.69 9.40 -9.00
CA LEU A 74 -19.65 8.68 -8.15
C LEU A 74 -20.29 7.48 -8.87
N GLY A 75 -20.52 7.57 -10.18
CA GLY A 75 -21.12 6.50 -10.98
C GLY A 75 -20.21 5.29 -11.22
N ARG A 76 -18.88 5.48 -11.35
CA ARG A 76 -17.92 4.38 -11.63
C ARG A 76 -17.01 3.98 -10.46
N SER A 77 -16.92 4.81 -9.42
CA SER A 77 -16.26 4.44 -8.14
C SER A 77 -17.11 3.47 -7.30
N ARG A 78 -18.40 3.29 -7.65
CA ARG A 78 -19.37 2.48 -6.89
C ARG A 78 -19.69 1.12 -7.49
N PHE A 79 -19.31 0.86 -8.75
CA PHE A 79 -19.20 -0.52 -9.23
C PHE A 79 -17.93 -1.13 -8.64
N ARG A 80 -18.01 -1.51 -7.34
CA ARG A 80 -16.99 -2.29 -6.65
C ARG A 80 -16.60 -3.48 -7.52
N THR A 81 -17.57 -4.07 -8.23
CA THR A 81 -17.35 -5.14 -9.19
C THR A 81 -16.64 -4.71 -10.47
N GLU A 82 -16.95 -3.61 -11.15
CA GLU A 82 -16.24 -3.22 -12.39
C GLU A 82 -14.81 -2.73 -12.15
N LYS A 83 -14.56 -1.97 -11.07
CA LYS A 83 -13.19 -1.70 -10.61
C LYS A 83 -12.47 -3.02 -10.32
N THR A 84 -13.17 -3.95 -9.68
CA THR A 84 -12.64 -5.29 -9.47
C THR A 84 -12.48 -6.01 -10.81
N TRP A 85 -13.35 -5.93 -11.82
CA TRP A 85 -13.24 -6.64 -13.10
C TRP A 85 -12.14 -6.09 -14.01
N ASP A 86 -11.91 -4.77 -14.04
CA ASP A 86 -10.78 -4.19 -14.77
C ASP A 86 -9.44 -4.51 -14.06
N GLU A 87 -9.42 -4.58 -12.72
CA GLU A 87 -8.24 -5.02 -11.94
C GLU A 87 -8.07 -6.56 -11.92
N VAL A 88 -9.17 -7.31 -11.99
CA VAL A 88 -9.30 -8.79 -12.00
C VAL A 88 -9.27 -9.32 -13.43
N SER A 89 -9.12 -8.47 -14.44
CA SER A 89 -8.74 -8.90 -15.80
C SER A 89 -7.31 -9.50 -15.82
N LEU A 90 -6.57 -9.39 -14.71
CA LEU A 90 -5.41 -10.24 -14.39
C LEU A 90 -5.79 -11.69 -13.97
N ARG A 91 -7.03 -12.13 -14.24
CA ARG A 91 -7.48 -13.53 -14.08
C ARG A 91 -6.84 -14.51 -15.05
N ASP A 92 -5.89 -14.06 -15.86
CA ASP A 92 -5.15 -14.99 -16.67
C ASP A 92 -4.19 -15.77 -15.76
N THR A 93 -4.62 -16.96 -15.36
CA THR A 93 -3.80 -17.98 -14.71
C THR A 93 -2.60 -18.41 -15.57
N SER A 94 -2.44 -17.80 -16.75
CA SER A 94 -1.30 -17.89 -17.66
C SER A 94 -0.36 -16.66 -17.62
N VAL A 95 -0.28 -15.88 -16.53
CA VAL A 95 0.82 -14.90 -16.39
C VAL A 95 2.15 -15.65 -16.57
N ASP A 96 2.88 -15.28 -17.61
CA ASP A 96 4.20 -15.86 -17.89
C ASP A 96 5.09 -15.73 -16.66
N LEU A 97 5.78 -16.81 -16.32
CA LEU A 97 6.62 -16.84 -15.12
C LEU A 97 7.70 -15.73 -15.19
N GLY A 98 8.22 -15.42 -16.38
CA GLY A 98 9.18 -14.34 -16.57
C GLY A 98 8.59 -12.95 -16.26
N ASP A 99 7.34 -12.69 -16.67
CA ASP A 99 6.68 -11.42 -16.36
C ASP A 99 6.27 -11.32 -14.89
N LEU A 100 5.88 -12.43 -14.27
CA LEU A 100 5.66 -12.50 -12.82
C LEU A 100 6.94 -12.18 -12.05
N GLU A 101 8.07 -12.79 -12.41
CA GLU A 101 9.35 -12.54 -11.78
C GLU A 101 9.79 -11.08 -11.93
N LYS A 102 9.56 -10.46 -13.09
CA LYS A 102 9.83 -9.02 -13.28
C LYS A 102 8.96 -8.16 -12.38
N ALA A 103 7.65 -8.44 -12.30
CA ALA A 103 6.73 -7.70 -11.44
C ALA A 103 7.13 -7.81 -9.97
N TYR A 104 7.41 -9.03 -9.49
CA TYR A 104 7.91 -9.28 -8.14
C TYR A 104 9.23 -8.58 -7.86
N ARG A 105 10.15 -8.56 -8.83
CA ARG A 105 11.43 -7.85 -8.70
C ARG A 105 11.22 -6.35 -8.53
N GLY A 106 10.33 -5.77 -9.34
CA GLY A 106 9.94 -4.37 -9.20
C GLY A 106 9.34 -4.08 -7.80
N MET A 107 8.40 -4.91 -7.35
CA MET A 107 7.80 -4.77 -6.02
C MET A 107 8.85 -4.88 -4.91
N ALA A 108 9.76 -5.85 -4.98
CA ALA A 108 10.86 -6.02 -4.04
C ALA A 108 11.77 -4.76 -3.99
N ASP A 109 12.13 -4.21 -5.15
CA ASP A 109 12.94 -2.99 -5.22
C ASP A 109 12.22 -1.78 -4.59
N VAL A 110 10.89 -1.70 -4.67
CA VAL A 110 10.09 -0.66 -3.99
C VAL A 110 10.03 -0.92 -2.48
N MET A 111 9.75 -2.15 -2.05
CA MET A 111 9.69 -2.51 -0.63
C MET A 111 11.01 -2.20 0.08
N LEU A 112 12.14 -2.56 -0.54
CA LEU A 112 13.47 -2.27 -0.01
C LEU A 112 13.81 -0.78 0.03
N LYS A 113 13.14 0.07 -0.76
CA LYS A 113 13.25 1.53 -0.66
C LYS A 113 12.35 2.08 0.45
N LEU A 114 11.15 1.53 0.60
CA LEU A 114 10.20 1.90 1.67
C LEU A 114 10.67 1.49 3.06
N SER A 115 11.51 0.46 3.17
CA SER A 115 12.14 0.06 4.43
C SER A 115 13.37 0.90 4.80
N LYS A 116 13.79 1.90 4.01
CA LYS A 116 14.96 2.73 4.35
C LYS A 116 14.68 3.83 5.37
N PRO A 117 13.53 4.53 5.34
CA PRO A 117 13.19 5.50 6.37
C PRO A 117 12.93 4.77 7.70
N ILE A 118 13.73 5.12 8.70
CA ILE A 118 13.69 4.55 10.04
C ILE A 118 13.21 5.61 11.01
N PHE A 119 12.20 5.30 11.81
CA PHE A 119 11.65 6.18 12.84
C PHE A 119 11.89 5.56 14.22
N SER A 120 12.39 6.37 15.15
CA SER A 120 12.62 5.96 16.54
C SER A 120 11.34 5.87 17.37
N SER A 121 10.26 6.51 16.91
CA SER A 121 8.97 6.50 17.58
C SER A 121 7.85 6.84 16.59
N ILE A 122 6.63 6.47 16.95
CA ILE A 122 5.40 6.82 16.23
C ILE A 122 4.38 7.42 17.19
N GLY A 123 3.55 8.32 16.68
CA GLY A 123 2.56 9.01 17.50
C GLY A 123 1.99 10.22 16.77
N ALA A 124 1.28 11.08 17.50
CA ALA A 124 0.73 12.29 16.91
C ALA A 124 1.85 13.25 16.49
N LEU A 125 1.74 13.76 15.26
CA LEU A 125 2.62 14.79 14.74
C LEU A 125 2.13 16.18 15.17
N GLU A 126 3.06 16.99 15.62
CA GLU A 126 2.85 18.40 15.95
C GLU A 126 3.95 19.23 15.27
N CYS A 127 3.56 20.35 14.68
CA CYS A 127 4.49 21.26 14.01
C CYS A 127 4.60 22.54 14.83
N GLU A 128 5.75 22.73 15.47
CA GLU A 128 6.07 23.94 16.20
C GLU A 128 7.21 24.66 15.49
N LEU A 129 6.98 25.92 15.10
CA LEU A 129 7.98 26.78 14.44
C LEU A 129 8.61 26.15 13.17
N GLY A 130 7.86 25.30 12.45
CA GLY A 130 8.33 24.63 11.24
C GLY A 130 9.08 23.32 11.49
N ILE A 131 9.23 22.89 12.75
CA ILE A 131 9.83 21.62 13.13
C ILE A 131 8.72 20.64 13.49
N TRP A 132 8.73 19.47 12.85
CA TRP A 132 7.82 18.38 13.14
C TRP A 132 8.37 17.52 14.27
N GLN A 133 7.53 17.23 15.27
CA GLN A 133 7.87 16.40 16.41
C GLN A 133 6.72 15.44 16.76
N VAL A 134 7.05 14.31 17.39
CA VAL A 134 6.09 13.34 17.89
C VAL A 134 5.80 13.66 19.36
N THR A 135 4.56 14.02 19.70
CA THR A 135 4.24 14.55 21.05
C THR A 135 3.27 13.66 21.82
N LYS A 136 2.07 13.43 21.29
CA LYS A 136 1.02 12.73 22.06
C LYS A 136 1.27 11.23 22.08
N ARG A 137 1.65 10.73 23.27
CA ARG A 137 1.90 9.30 23.57
C ARG A 137 2.79 8.64 22.52
N PRO A 138 4.05 9.08 22.39
CA PRO A 138 4.99 8.45 21.47
C PRO A 138 5.14 6.97 21.87
N MET A 139 4.83 6.09 20.93
CA MET A 139 5.12 4.68 21.05
C MET A 139 6.54 4.44 20.55
N ILE A 140 7.35 3.83 21.41
CA ILE A 140 8.75 3.51 21.12
C ILE A 140 8.89 2.00 20.91
N LEU A 141 7.98 1.22 21.51
CA LEU A 141 7.99 -0.24 21.42
C LEU A 141 6.88 -0.73 20.51
N THR A 142 7.18 -1.72 19.68
CA THR A 142 6.20 -2.41 18.84
C THR A 142 5.03 -2.98 19.64
N ALA A 143 5.27 -3.54 20.83
CA ALA A 143 4.22 -4.09 21.67
C ALA A 143 3.16 -3.04 22.07
N GLN A 144 3.57 -1.78 22.30
CA GLN A 144 2.64 -0.69 22.60
C GLN A 144 1.71 -0.40 21.41
N TYR A 145 2.24 -0.49 20.18
CA TYR A 145 1.45 -0.31 18.97
C TYR A 145 0.38 -1.38 18.82
N PHE A 146 0.74 -2.65 18.98
CA PHE A 146 -0.22 -3.75 18.85
C PHE A 146 -1.27 -3.76 19.97
N GLU A 147 -0.91 -3.37 21.20
CA GLU A 147 -1.89 -3.20 22.27
C GLU A 147 -2.88 -2.05 21.99
N GLU A 148 -2.38 -0.91 21.49
CA GLU A 148 -3.23 0.21 21.08
C GLU A 148 -4.13 -0.20 19.90
N LEU A 149 -3.58 -0.86 18.88
CA LEU A 149 -4.35 -1.37 17.74
C LEU A 149 -5.45 -2.34 18.17
N ALA A 150 -5.15 -3.27 19.09
CA ALA A 150 -6.13 -4.20 19.63
C ALA A 150 -7.23 -3.48 20.42
N THR A 151 -6.86 -2.43 21.16
CA THR A 151 -7.81 -1.58 21.88
C THR A 151 -8.72 -0.83 20.92
N GLN A 152 -8.16 -0.21 19.88
CA GLN A 152 -8.92 0.48 18.84
C GLN A 152 -9.89 -0.45 18.12
N GLN A 153 -9.48 -1.68 17.80
CA GLN A 153 -10.36 -2.66 17.17
C GLN A 153 -11.57 -3.02 18.03
N LEU A 154 -11.41 -3.12 19.35
CA LEU A 154 -12.51 -3.36 20.30
C LEU A 154 -13.41 -2.14 20.45
N LEU A 155 -12.84 -0.94 20.58
CA LEU A 155 -13.60 0.31 20.63
C LEU A 155 -14.42 0.49 19.36
N HIS A 156 -13.86 0.16 18.20
CA HIS A 156 -14.56 0.21 16.92
C HIS A 156 -15.78 -0.71 16.90
N LEU A 157 -15.63 -1.96 17.38
CA LEU A 157 -16.76 -2.88 17.50
C LEU A 157 -17.84 -2.37 18.47
N GLN A 158 -17.43 -1.68 19.54
CA GLN A 158 -18.34 -1.16 20.56
C GLN A 158 -19.10 0.11 20.10
N TYR A 159 -18.42 1.02 19.39
CA TYR A 159 -18.92 2.37 19.16
C TYR A 159 -19.26 2.69 17.70
N GLN A 160 -18.86 1.88 16.72
CA GLN A 160 -19.30 2.11 15.35
C GLN A 160 -20.77 1.67 15.24
N HIS A 161 -21.65 2.57 14.78
CA HIS A 161 -23.10 2.35 14.80
C HIS A 161 -23.64 1.72 13.51
N ASN A 162 -22.95 1.94 12.38
CA ASN A 162 -23.44 1.53 11.06
C ASN A 162 -22.54 0.45 10.46
N ASP A 163 -23.17 -0.56 9.84
CA ASP A 163 -22.53 -1.62 9.02
C ASP A 163 -21.43 -2.45 9.71
N VAL A 164 -21.39 -2.44 11.04
CA VAL A 164 -20.36 -3.16 11.83
C VAL A 164 -20.64 -4.64 11.93
N VAL A 165 -21.92 -4.98 12.05
CA VAL A 165 -22.41 -6.33 12.35
C VAL A 165 -23.62 -6.59 11.46
N LYS A 166 -23.67 -7.78 10.85
CA LYS A 166 -24.81 -8.21 10.04
C LYS A 166 -25.92 -8.85 10.88
N ASP A 167 -25.52 -9.68 11.85
CA ASP A 167 -26.39 -10.46 12.73
C ASP A 167 -25.65 -10.82 14.04
N GLU A 168 -26.36 -11.48 14.96
CA GLU A 168 -25.82 -11.85 16.27
C GLU A 168 -24.58 -12.77 16.18
N ASP A 169 -24.57 -13.69 15.22
CA ASP A 169 -23.47 -14.63 15.03
C ASP A 169 -22.22 -13.93 14.49
N ASP A 170 -22.39 -12.99 13.56
CA ASP A 170 -21.33 -12.11 13.06
C ASP A 170 -20.75 -11.23 14.17
N ALA A 171 -21.59 -10.67 15.05
CA ALA A 171 -21.14 -9.93 16.24
C ALA A 171 -20.28 -10.82 17.14
N ARG A 172 -20.75 -12.02 17.46
CA ARG A 172 -20.04 -12.96 18.33
C ARG A 172 -18.68 -13.34 17.74
N LYS A 173 -18.63 -13.67 16.44
CA LYS A 173 -17.38 -13.98 15.72
C LYS A 173 -16.42 -12.81 15.75
N LYS A 174 -16.88 -11.60 15.44
CA LYS A 174 -16.08 -10.36 15.44
C LYS A 174 -15.54 -10.00 16.83
N TYR A 175 -16.32 -10.23 17.88
CA TYR A 175 -15.89 -10.02 19.25
C TYR A 175 -14.82 -11.02 19.68
N ILE A 176 -15.04 -12.32 19.43
CA ILE A 176 -14.08 -13.38 19.74
C ILE A 176 -12.77 -13.13 18.99
N ALA A 177 -12.82 -12.83 17.69
CA ALA A 177 -11.64 -12.55 16.88
C ALA A 177 -10.79 -11.40 17.46
N ARG A 178 -11.41 -10.31 17.90
CA ARG A 178 -10.71 -9.17 18.50
C ARG A 178 -10.14 -9.48 19.89
N CYS A 179 -10.82 -10.31 20.68
CA CYS A 179 -10.30 -10.77 21.95
C CYS A 179 -9.08 -11.69 21.77
N LEU A 180 -9.13 -12.59 20.78
CA LEU A 180 -8.00 -13.45 20.40
C LEU A 180 -6.83 -12.60 19.88
N PHE A 181 -7.09 -11.64 19.00
CA PHE A 181 -6.07 -10.71 18.51
C PHE A 181 -5.38 -9.96 19.67
N ARG A 182 -6.16 -9.42 20.62
CA ARG A 182 -5.61 -8.76 21.81
C ARG A 182 -4.78 -9.69 22.68
N LYS A 183 -5.15 -10.96 22.78
CA LYS A 183 -4.36 -11.96 23.52
C LYS A 183 -3.03 -12.22 22.81
N ILE A 184 -3.06 -12.47 21.50
CA ILE A 184 -1.86 -12.70 20.69
C ILE A 184 -0.92 -11.48 20.78
N ALA A 185 -1.45 -10.27 20.63
CA ALA A 185 -0.68 -9.02 20.74
C ALA A 185 0.07 -8.87 22.07
N ARG A 186 -0.43 -9.47 23.16
CA ARG A 186 0.20 -9.43 24.49
C ARG A 186 1.20 -10.54 24.71
N ASP A 187 0.95 -11.71 24.14
CA ASP A 187 1.78 -12.90 24.32
C ASP A 187 2.96 -12.91 23.33
N MET A 188 2.91 -12.10 22.26
CA MET A 188 3.93 -12.06 21.22
C MET A 188 5.19 -11.33 21.70
N GLN A 189 6.34 -11.98 21.55
CA GLN A 189 7.64 -11.33 21.68
C GLN A 189 7.90 -10.52 20.43
N MET A 190 8.02 -9.20 20.57
CA MET A 190 8.21 -8.27 19.45
C MET A 190 9.51 -7.52 19.64
N GLU A 191 10.17 -7.22 18.53
CA GLU A 191 11.40 -6.45 18.59
C GLU A 191 11.10 -5.02 19.07
N PRO A 192 11.95 -4.42 19.92
CA PRO A 192 11.82 -3.02 20.33
C PRO A 192 12.14 -2.04 19.20
N GLY A 193 12.80 -2.54 18.14
CA GLY A 193 13.49 -1.77 17.10
C GLY A 193 12.63 -1.46 15.87
N PRO A 194 13.15 -0.59 15.00
CA PRO A 194 12.50 0.69 14.72
C PRO A 194 11.29 0.58 13.77
N PHE A 195 10.53 1.66 13.72
CA PHE A 195 9.36 1.78 12.83
C PHE A 195 9.80 2.15 11.42
N HIS A 196 9.08 1.65 10.43
CA HIS A 196 9.34 1.80 9.01
C HIS A 196 8.11 2.33 8.29
N LEU A 197 8.27 2.91 7.10
CA LEU A 197 7.11 3.25 6.28
C LEU A 197 6.42 1.98 5.79
N TRP A 198 5.12 1.92 6.03
CA TRP A 198 4.23 0.87 5.55
C TRP A 198 3.01 1.50 4.88
N CYS A 199 2.45 0.82 3.89
CA CYS A 199 1.24 1.24 3.20
C CYS A 199 0.30 0.05 3.05
N ASP A 200 -0.88 0.12 3.67
CA ASP A 200 -1.87 -0.97 3.64
C ASP A 200 -2.42 -1.24 2.22
N ASP A 201 -2.48 -0.19 1.40
CA ASP A 201 -2.90 -0.26 -0.02
C ASP A 201 -1.71 -0.56 -0.96
N PHE A 202 -0.55 -0.99 -0.45
CA PHE A 202 0.58 -1.33 -1.31
C PHE A 202 0.32 -2.64 -2.05
N CYS A 203 -0.13 -2.52 -3.30
CA CYS A 203 -0.43 -3.64 -4.18
C CYS A 203 0.00 -3.34 -5.62
N PRO A 204 0.17 -4.37 -6.47
CA PRO A 204 0.60 -4.21 -7.86
C PRO A 204 -0.27 -3.25 -8.69
N SER A 205 -1.57 -3.16 -8.43
CA SER A 205 -2.46 -2.22 -9.14
C SER A 205 -2.14 -0.74 -8.86
N ASN A 206 -1.36 -0.44 -7.82
CA ASN A 206 -0.89 0.89 -7.48
C ASN A 206 0.54 1.18 -7.99
N VAL A 207 1.10 0.29 -8.83
CA VAL A 207 2.43 0.44 -9.41
C VAL A 207 2.30 0.65 -10.91
N LEU A 208 2.87 1.76 -11.38
CA LEU A 208 2.93 2.12 -12.79
C LEU A 208 4.19 1.52 -13.41
N VAL A 209 4.02 0.82 -14.53
CA VAL A 209 5.11 0.19 -15.28
C VAL A 209 5.14 0.70 -16.71
N SER A 210 6.30 0.68 -17.34
CA SER A 210 6.46 0.94 -18.76
C SER A 210 5.86 -0.22 -19.58
N GLU A 211 5.11 0.11 -20.63
CA GLU A 211 4.50 -0.87 -21.53
C GLU A 211 5.54 -1.72 -22.28
N SER A 212 6.76 -1.20 -22.49
CA SER A 212 7.78 -1.88 -23.30
C SER A 212 8.51 -3.00 -22.57
N ASP A 213 8.76 -2.85 -21.28
CA ASP A 213 9.69 -3.69 -20.52
C ASP A 213 9.28 -3.94 -19.05
N LEU A 214 8.08 -3.51 -18.66
CA LEU A 214 7.54 -3.62 -17.29
C LEU A 214 8.41 -2.92 -16.23
N THR A 215 9.28 -1.98 -16.63
CA THR A 215 10.08 -1.21 -15.67
C THR A 215 9.19 -0.27 -14.86
N ILE A 216 9.38 -0.25 -13.54
CA ILE A 216 8.59 0.62 -12.66
C ILE A 216 8.88 2.09 -12.98
N SER A 217 7.82 2.79 -13.38
CA SER A 217 7.82 4.23 -13.66
C SER A 217 7.37 5.05 -12.46
N GLY A 218 6.60 4.46 -11.55
CA GLY A 218 6.16 5.14 -10.33
C GLY A 218 5.22 4.30 -9.48
N VAL A 219 5.01 4.73 -8.24
CA VAL A 219 4.07 4.11 -7.30
C VAL A 219 3.11 5.20 -6.83
N ILE A 220 1.82 4.87 -6.80
CA ILE A 220 0.73 5.81 -6.54
C ILE A 220 -0.13 5.37 -5.35
N ASP A 221 -1.06 6.24 -4.95
CA ASP A 221 -2.06 5.97 -3.90
C ASP A 221 -1.51 5.78 -2.48
N TRP A 222 -0.53 6.60 -2.10
CA TRP A 222 0.11 6.64 -0.77
C TRP A 222 -0.81 7.09 0.40
N LYS A 223 -2.13 7.20 0.21
CA LYS A 223 -3.10 7.75 1.18
C LYS A 223 -3.16 6.97 2.51
N PHE A 224 -2.75 5.71 2.52
CA PHE A 224 -2.71 4.85 3.72
C PHE A 224 -1.27 4.49 4.10
N THR A 225 -0.34 5.40 3.83
CA THR A 225 1.06 5.24 4.23
C THR A 225 1.27 5.84 5.61
N TYR A 226 1.89 5.09 6.51
CA TYR A 226 2.21 5.53 7.86
C TYR A 226 3.47 4.82 8.35
N ALA A 227 4.04 5.29 9.45
CA ALA A 227 5.12 4.59 10.13
C ALA A 227 4.53 3.46 10.99
N ALA A 228 4.97 2.23 10.74
CA ALA A 228 4.47 1.01 11.36
C ALA A 228 5.63 0.15 11.88
N PRO A 229 5.34 -0.81 12.78
CA PRO A 229 6.33 -1.81 13.16
C PRO A 229 6.88 -2.56 11.96
N ILE A 230 8.16 -2.92 12.03
CA ILE A 230 8.87 -3.61 10.94
C ILE A 230 8.25 -4.98 10.61
N GLU A 231 7.53 -5.59 11.56
CA GLU A 231 6.76 -6.81 11.40
C GLU A 231 5.82 -6.71 10.19
N PHE A 232 5.17 -5.57 9.95
CA PHE A 232 4.28 -5.40 8.79
C PHE A 232 5.00 -5.56 7.45
N THR A 233 6.21 -5.00 7.36
CA THR A 233 7.01 -5.10 6.13
C THR A 233 7.64 -6.49 5.99
N CYS A 234 7.90 -7.16 7.11
CA CYS A 234 8.52 -8.49 7.14
C CYS A 234 7.50 -9.63 7.16
N THR A 235 6.21 -9.38 7.26
CA THR A 235 5.17 -10.39 7.04
C THR A 235 4.97 -10.61 5.55
N THR A 236 4.63 -11.83 5.18
CA THR A 236 4.43 -12.20 3.78
C THR A 236 3.29 -11.39 3.17
N SER A 237 3.57 -10.73 2.05
CA SER A 237 2.61 -9.80 1.44
C SER A 237 1.37 -10.49 0.90
N TRP A 238 0.18 -9.97 1.20
CA TRP A 238 -1.09 -10.53 0.72
C TRP A 238 -1.19 -10.52 -0.82
N TRP A 239 -0.61 -9.54 -1.48
CA TRP A 239 -0.75 -9.34 -2.93
C TRP A 239 0.07 -10.31 -3.80
N LEU A 240 0.77 -11.29 -3.23
CA LEU A 240 1.54 -12.27 -4.01
C LEU A 240 0.68 -13.07 -4.99
N LEU A 241 -0.59 -13.31 -4.66
CA LEU A 241 -1.53 -13.98 -5.57
C LEU A 241 -2.03 -13.07 -6.69
N LEU A 242 -1.70 -11.77 -6.67
CA LEU A 242 -2.25 -10.73 -7.56
C LEU A 242 -3.78 -10.62 -7.47
N GLU A 243 -4.37 -11.21 -6.42
CA GLU A 243 -5.79 -11.23 -6.13
C GLU A 243 -6.04 -10.54 -4.79
N ARG A 244 -7.22 -9.91 -4.68
CA ARG A 244 -7.64 -9.29 -3.42
C ARG A 244 -8.06 -10.36 -2.40
N PRO A 245 -7.89 -10.11 -1.10
CA PRO A 245 -8.30 -11.04 -0.05
C PRO A 245 -9.76 -11.44 -0.10
N GLU A 246 -10.66 -10.58 -0.59
CA GLU A 246 -12.09 -10.93 -0.74
C GLU A 246 -12.37 -12.01 -1.80
N ALA A 247 -11.40 -12.31 -2.67
CA ALA A 247 -11.51 -13.34 -3.69
C ALA A 247 -10.83 -14.67 -3.28
N TRP A 248 -10.20 -14.72 -2.10
CA TRP A 248 -9.53 -15.93 -1.63
C TRP A 248 -10.50 -17.00 -1.15
N GLU A 249 -10.00 -18.23 -1.04
CA GLU A 249 -10.74 -19.36 -0.50
C GLU A 249 -11.12 -19.11 0.96
N SER A 250 -12.28 -19.64 1.35
CA SER A 250 -12.67 -19.67 2.75
C SER A 250 -11.84 -20.68 3.57
N ASP A 251 -11.23 -21.67 2.92
CA ASP A 251 -10.36 -22.66 3.54
C ASP A 251 -8.91 -22.19 3.53
N LEU A 252 -8.30 -22.14 4.72
CA LEU A 252 -6.92 -21.70 4.89
C LEU A 252 -5.92 -22.65 4.20
N ASN A 253 -6.20 -23.95 4.15
CA ASN A 253 -5.30 -24.91 3.52
C ASN A 253 -5.25 -24.72 2.01
N ASP A 254 -6.40 -24.48 1.37
CA ASP A 254 -6.48 -24.22 -0.06
C ASP A 254 -5.74 -22.93 -0.42
N PHE A 255 -5.91 -21.88 0.40
CA PHE A 255 -5.12 -20.66 0.30
C PHE A 255 -3.62 -20.93 0.39
N LEU A 256 -3.18 -21.70 1.40
CA LEU A 256 -1.75 -22.02 1.60
C LEU A 256 -1.15 -22.81 0.43
N ILE A 257 -1.92 -23.72 -0.20
CA ILE A 257 -1.48 -24.49 -1.37
C ILE A 257 -1.14 -23.56 -2.55
N ARG A 258 -1.93 -22.50 -2.77
CA ARG A 258 -1.66 -21.50 -3.83
C ARG A 258 -0.62 -20.48 -3.44
N TYR A 259 -0.64 -20.05 -2.18
CA TYR A 259 0.19 -18.96 -1.68
C TYR A 259 1.66 -19.38 -1.53
N THR A 260 1.91 -20.56 -0.96
CA THR A 260 3.26 -21.02 -0.61
C THR A 260 4.21 -21.04 -1.82
N PRO A 261 3.84 -21.59 -2.99
CA PRO A 261 4.72 -21.55 -4.17
C PRO A 261 5.07 -20.12 -4.63
N ARG A 262 4.10 -19.19 -4.59
CA ARG A 262 4.31 -17.78 -4.97
C ARG A 262 5.24 -17.08 -3.99
N LEU A 263 5.09 -17.35 -2.70
CA LEU A 263 6.01 -16.86 -1.68
C LEU A 263 7.43 -17.34 -1.91
N GLN A 264 7.65 -18.62 -2.22
CA GLN A 264 9.01 -19.13 -2.46
C GLN A 264 9.68 -18.45 -3.66
N ILE A 265 8.94 -18.19 -4.73
CA ILE A 265 9.43 -17.41 -5.88
C ILE A 265 9.81 -15.99 -5.42
N PHE A 266 8.92 -15.33 -4.67
CA PHE A 266 9.18 -13.98 -4.19
C PHE A 266 10.38 -13.91 -3.25
N LEU A 267 10.52 -14.85 -2.30
CA LEU A 267 11.65 -14.94 -1.37
C LEU A 267 12.99 -15.06 -2.11
N LYS A 268 13.03 -15.85 -3.19
CA LYS A 268 14.22 -15.94 -4.05
C LYS A 268 14.54 -14.59 -4.69
N ILE A 269 13.53 -13.92 -5.24
CA ILE A 269 13.70 -12.62 -5.92
C ILE A 269 14.12 -11.52 -4.96
N ILE A 270 13.50 -11.40 -3.80
CA ILE A 270 13.84 -10.34 -2.83
C ILE A 270 15.27 -10.56 -2.29
N ARG A 271 15.70 -11.80 -2.05
CA ARG A 271 17.10 -12.12 -1.71
C ARG A 271 18.07 -11.67 -2.80
N ASP A 272 17.78 -11.95 -4.07
CA ASP A 272 18.59 -11.46 -5.19
C ASP A 272 18.64 -9.92 -5.23
N CYS A 273 17.54 -9.24 -4.89
CA CYS A 273 17.48 -7.77 -4.84
C CYS A 273 18.29 -7.22 -3.67
N GLU A 274 18.17 -7.83 -2.50
CA GLU A 274 18.97 -7.52 -1.32
C GLU A 274 20.45 -7.69 -1.61
N ASP A 275 20.88 -8.83 -2.19
CA ASP A 275 22.27 -9.09 -2.55
C ASP A 275 22.83 -8.06 -3.55
N ARG A 276 22.01 -7.61 -4.50
CA ARG A 276 22.38 -6.52 -5.42
C ARG A 276 22.54 -5.19 -4.66
N GLN A 277 21.64 -4.88 -3.72
CA GLN A 277 21.73 -3.63 -2.96
C GLN A 277 22.86 -3.63 -1.93
N VAL A 278 23.16 -4.76 -1.30
CA VAL A 278 24.30 -4.93 -0.39
C VAL A 278 25.62 -4.76 -1.14
N ARG A 279 25.76 -5.39 -2.31
CA ARG A 279 26.96 -5.20 -3.16
C ARG A 279 27.16 -3.76 -3.62
N ASN A 280 26.07 -3.01 -3.78
CA ASN A 280 26.11 -1.59 -4.15
C ASN A 280 26.17 -0.66 -2.93
N GLU A 281 26.40 -1.18 -1.72
CA GLU A 281 26.48 -0.43 -0.46
C GLU A 281 25.21 0.39 -0.13
N ASN A 282 24.07 0.01 -0.72
CA ASN A 282 22.78 0.69 -0.57
C ASN A 282 21.90 0.08 0.53
N LEU A 283 22.29 -1.08 1.05
CA LEU A 283 21.60 -1.87 2.07
C LEU A 283 22.67 -2.59 2.90
N THR A 284 22.43 -2.74 4.20
CA THR A 284 23.25 -3.57 5.10
C THR A 284 22.61 -4.94 5.32
N ASP A 285 23.39 -5.95 5.70
CA ASP A 285 22.83 -7.29 5.98
C ASP A 285 21.78 -7.29 7.09
N SER A 286 21.89 -6.38 8.08
CA SER A 286 20.87 -6.21 9.14
C SER A 286 19.54 -5.63 8.65
N GLN A 287 19.50 -5.06 7.44
CA GLN A 287 18.29 -4.48 6.84
C GLN A 287 17.60 -5.44 5.86
N ARG A 288 18.07 -6.69 5.75
CA ARG A 288 17.40 -7.72 4.95
C ARG A 288 16.03 -8.04 5.54
N LEU A 289 15.04 -8.14 4.67
CA LEU A 289 13.65 -8.46 5.01
C LEU A 289 13.36 -9.94 4.76
N SER A 290 14.06 -10.56 3.81
CA SER A 290 13.77 -11.90 3.31
C SER A 290 13.81 -13.00 4.36
N ASP A 291 14.77 -12.95 5.30
CA ASP A 291 14.91 -13.96 6.34
C ASP A 291 13.75 -13.90 7.34
N ARG A 292 13.32 -12.68 7.70
CA ARG A 292 12.15 -12.47 8.56
C ARG A 292 10.86 -12.87 7.86
N MET A 293 10.72 -12.57 6.57
CA MET A 293 9.60 -13.02 5.75
C MET A 293 9.51 -14.54 5.69
N ALA A 294 10.63 -15.23 5.47
CA ALA A 294 10.66 -16.69 5.46
C ALA A 294 10.23 -17.26 6.82
N HIS A 295 10.77 -16.70 7.91
CA HIS A 295 10.44 -17.16 9.25
C HIS A 295 8.99 -16.87 9.67
N SER A 296 8.37 -15.82 9.14
CA SER A 296 6.98 -15.47 9.46
C SER A 296 5.99 -16.57 9.06
N LEU A 297 6.23 -17.26 7.94
CA LEU A 297 5.41 -18.40 7.53
C LEU A 297 5.61 -19.60 8.45
N ASP A 298 6.87 -19.93 8.77
CA ASP A 298 7.20 -21.10 9.61
C ASP A 298 6.67 -20.95 11.05
N SER A 299 6.68 -19.73 11.56
CA SER A 299 6.18 -19.39 12.90
C SER A 299 4.66 -19.23 12.97
N GLY A 300 3.97 -19.22 11.82
CA GLY A 300 2.54 -18.93 11.74
C GLY A 300 2.21 -17.47 12.08
N LEU A 301 3.18 -16.58 12.05
CA LEU A 301 3.01 -15.13 12.11
C LEU A 301 2.62 -14.62 10.71
N PHE A 302 1.48 -15.12 10.23
CA PHE A 302 0.84 -14.74 8.97
C PHE A 302 -0.37 -13.84 9.25
#